data_AF-A0A2V8X519-F1
#
_entry.id   AF-A0A2V8X519-F1
#
_cell.length_a   1.000
_cell.length_b   1.000
_cell.length_c   1.000
_cell.angle_alpha   90.00
_cell.angle_beta   90.00
_cell.angle_gamma   90.00
#
_symmetry.space_group_name_H-M   'P 1'
#
loop_
_entity.id
_entity.type
_entity.pdbx_description
1 polymer ?
#
loop_
_entity_poly.entity_id
_entity_poly.type
_entity_poly.pdbx_seq_one_letter_code
_entity_poly.pdbx_strand_id
1 'polypeptide(L)'
;MEHRRGQSSRRWCAFRRDGSRWDAKAGACIIGLPSRSPAGPGPRPSRGRQAEQAGPPGGGGEWRWAMAKSVRREILHLEREQVRAINRGDVRSALKLFDRGFVGFSSTKHHRIRGLGALRKTFEYYLKRAPKLAYHIEQPHVSVSGGTAVATFYWSVQLGRGRPGRTKQKARKIRGRGTHVFARQGKEWKVVHEHFSRASR
;
A
#
# COMPACT_ATOMS: atom_id res chain seq x y z
N MET A 1 37.62 42.06 35.43
CA MET A 1 36.91 40.90 36.00
C MET A 1 35.96 40.35 34.97
N GLU A 2 36.02 39.04 34.80
CA GLU A 2 35.38 38.21 33.78
C GLU A 2 33.85 38.08 33.87
N HIS A 3 33.30 37.76 32.69
CA HIS A 3 32.24 36.77 32.42
C HIS A 3 30.73 37.07 32.54
N ARG A 4 30.12 37.00 31.33
CA ARG A 4 29.00 36.12 30.89
C ARG A 4 27.67 36.19 31.67
N ARG A 5 26.58 36.48 30.93
CA ARG A 5 25.54 35.52 30.48
C ARG A 5 24.39 36.26 29.78
N GLY A 6 24.34 36.15 28.45
CA GLY A 6 23.17 36.55 27.67
C GLY A 6 22.07 35.49 27.81
N GLN A 7 20.95 35.86 28.44
CA GLN A 7 19.75 35.03 28.52
C GLN A 7 18.92 35.14 27.24
N SER A 8 18.71 33.97 26.62
CA SER A 8 17.77 33.72 25.53
C SER A 8 16.33 33.85 26.04
N SER A 9 15.58 34.83 25.54
CA SER A 9 14.14 34.93 25.76
C SER A 9 13.39 34.13 24.68
N ARG A 10 12.71 33.08 25.15
CA ARG A 10 11.81 32.23 24.37
C ARG A 10 10.51 32.99 24.13
N ARG A 11 10.19 33.33 22.87
CA ARG A 11 8.81 33.68 22.48
C ARG A 11 8.08 32.45 21.99
N TRP A 12 7.08 32.08 22.76
CA TRP A 12 6.01 31.15 22.43
C TRP A 12 5.13 31.77 21.35
N CYS A 13 5.05 31.14 20.17
CA CYS A 13 3.96 31.41 19.23
C CYS A 13 2.90 30.33 19.39
N ALA A 14 1.81 30.71 20.05
CA ALA A 14 0.57 29.96 20.16
C ALA A 14 -0.09 29.81 18.79
N PHE A 15 -0.37 28.58 18.35
CA PHE A 15 -1.21 28.33 17.19
C PHE A 15 -2.65 28.13 17.67
N ARG A 16 -3.49 29.14 17.44
CA ARG A 16 -4.94 29.04 17.58
C ARG A 16 -5.49 28.14 16.45
N ARG A 17 -6.47 27.32 16.81
CA ARG A 17 -7.34 26.62 15.87
C ARG A 17 -8.31 27.63 15.26
N ASP A 18 -8.46 27.63 13.95
CA ASP A 18 -9.75 27.96 13.35
C ASP A 18 -9.97 27.28 11.98
N GLY A 19 -11.24 26.99 11.70
CA GLY A 19 -11.89 26.78 10.40
C GLY A 19 -11.51 25.54 9.58
N SER A 20 -12.35 24.51 9.41
CA SER A 20 -13.51 24.45 8.50
C SER A 20 -13.25 25.06 7.11
N ARG A 21 -12.87 24.23 6.13
CA ARG A 21 -13.37 24.21 4.72
C ARG A 21 -12.55 23.20 3.91
N TRP A 22 -13.20 22.14 3.42
CA TRP A 22 -12.59 21.19 2.49
C TRP A 22 -13.01 21.61 1.07
N ASP A 23 -12.24 22.49 0.45
CA ASP A 23 -12.42 22.81 -0.96
C ASP A 23 -11.59 21.84 -1.81
N ALA A 24 -12.31 21.00 -2.55
CA ALA A 24 -11.79 20.16 -3.60
C ALA A 24 -11.47 21.03 -4.84
N LYS A 25 -10.25 20.90 -5.37
CA LYS A 25 -10.00 21.16 -6.80
C LYS A 25 -9.16 20.02 -7.38
N ALA A 26 -9.81 19.26 -8.24
CA ALA A 26 -9.21 18.31 -9.14
C ALA A 26 -8.36 19.08 -10.17
N GLY A 27 -7.06 18.81 -10.19
CA GLY A 27 -6.16 19.23 -11.25
C GLY A 27 -5.78 18.01 -12.07
N ALA A 28 -6.36 17.91 -13.26
CA ALA A 28 -5.89 17.01 -14.30
C ALA A 28 -4.50 17.47 -14.75
N CYS A 29 -3.51 16.56 -14.73
CA CYS A 29 -2.26 16.75 -15.47
C CYS A 29 -2.17 15.62 -16.50
N ILE A 30 -2.66 15.95 -17.70
CA ILE A 30 -2.28 15.29 -18.94
C ILE A 30 -0.88 15.79 -19.27
N ILE A 31 0.10 14.88 -19.31
CA ILE A 31 1.41 15.18 -19.88
C ILE A 31 1.48 14.40 -21.19
N GLY A 32 1.33 15.14 -22.29
CA GLY A 32 1.57 14.65 -23.64
C GLY A 32 3.05 14.38 -23.88
N LEU A 33 3.32 13.31 -24.62
CA LEU A 33 4.63 13.04 -25.21
C LEU A 33 4.52 13.20 -26.73
N PRO A 34 5.53 13.80 -27.39
CA PRO A 34 5.47 14.07 -28.83
C PRO A 34 5.73 12.82 -29.66
N SER A 35 4.90 12.64 -30.69
CA SER A 35 5.09 11.70 -31.80
C SER A 35 6.05 12.25 -32.84
N ARG A 36 7.12 11.53 -33.19
CA ARG A 36 7.76 11.60 -34.50
C ARG A 36 8.34 10.24 -34.89
N SER A 37 7.76 9.64 -35.93
CA SER A 37 8.44 8.69 -36.82
C SER A 37 9.24 9.46 -37.87
N PRO A 38 10.27 8.82 -38.46
CA PRO A 38 10.15 8.56 -39.89
C PRO A 38 10.59 7.14 -40.29
N ALA A 39 9.94 6.67 -41.35
CA ALA A 39 10.20 5.42 -42.05
C ALA A 39 11.40 5.55 -43.01
N GLY A 40 12.12 4.43 -43.20
CA GLY A 40 13.10 4.22 -44.26
C GLY A 40 13.40 2.71 -44.40
N PRO A 41 13.52 2.14 -45.62
CA PRO A 41 13.41 0.70 -45.84
C PRO A 41 14.76 -0.05 -45.88
N GLY A 42 14.77 -1.24 -45.28
CA GLY A 42 15.52 -2.46 -45.69
C GLY A 42 17.06 -2.45 -45.73
N PRO A 43 17.71 -3.52 -45.24
CA PRO A 43 17.99 -4.61 -46.18
C PRO A 43 17.62 -6.02 -45.69
N ARG A 44 17.51 -6.90 -46.69
CA ARG A 44 17.13 -8.33 -46.68
C ARG A 44 17.84 -9.18 -45.60
N PRO A 45 17.14 -10.19 -45.02
CA PRO A 45 17.75 -11.13 -44.08
C PRO A 45 18.64 -12.15 -44.80
N SER A 46 19.85 -12.33 -44.30
CA SER A 46 20.72 -13.46 -44.63
C SER A 46 20.14 -14.75 -44.04
N ARG A 47 20.02 -15.78 -44.87
CA ARG A 47 19.67 -17.15 -44.47
C ARG A 47 20.80 -17.72 -43.60
N GLY A 48 20.70 -17.49 -42.30
CA GLY A 48 21.49 -18.16 -41.26
C GLY A 48 20.75 -19.41 -40.77
N ARG A 49 21.30 -20.56 -41.14
CA ARG A 49 21.13 -21.93 -40.62
C ARG A 49 20.25 -22.05 -39.36
N GLN A 50 19.16 -22.83 -39.50
CA GLN A 50 18.33 -23.36 -38.42
C GLN A 50 19.21 -23.98 -37.33
N ALA A 51 19.08 -23.46 -36.11
CA ALA A 51 19.30 -24.23 -34.89
C ALA A 51 17.95 -24.26 -34.19
N GLU A 52 17.13 -25.25 -34.58
CA GLU A 52 15.99 -25.70 -33.80
C GLU A 52 16.53 -26.19 -32.45
N GLN A 53 16.62 -25.29 -31.48
CA GLN A 53 16.69 -25.70 -30.08
C GLN A 53 15.30 -26.23 -29.76
N ALA A 54 15.16 -27.55 -29.87
CA ALA A 54 14.05 -28.29 -29.31
C ALA A 54 13.97 -27.96 -27.81
N GLY A 55 13.06 -27.05 -27.47
CA GLY A 55 12.66 -26.83 -26.08
C GLY A 55 12.07 -28.12 -25.51
N PRO A 56 12.22 -28.39 -24.20
CA PRO A 56 11.71 -29.61 -23.61
C PRO A 56 10.18 -29.68 -23.78
N PRO A 57 9.63 -30.88 -24.01
CA PRO A 57 8.21 -31.05 -24.30
C PRO A 57 7.36 -30.70 -23.07
N GLY A 58 6.36 -29.84 -23.27
CA GLY A 58 5.04 -29.92 -22.62
C GLY A 58 4.88 -29.73 -21.10
N GLY A 59 5.92 -29.65 -20.29
CA GLY A 59 5.80 -29.66 -18.82
C GLY A 59 5.78 -28.29 -18.11
N GLY A 60 6.15 -27.19 -18.78
CA GLY A 60 6.39 -25.91 -18.12
C GLY A 60 5.15 -25.19 -17.57
N GLY A 61 3.97 -25.49 -18.11
CA GLY A 61 2.71 -24.84 -17.72
C GLY A 61 2.20 -25.28 -16.35
N GLU A 62 2.27 -26.58 -16.07
CA GLU A 62 1.71 -27.18 -14.87
C GLU A 62 2.48 -26.77 -13.60
N TRP A 63 3.82 -26.82 -13.64
CA TRP A 63 4.66 -26.37 -12.53
C TRP A 63 4.53 -24.87 -12.26
N ARG A 64 4.42 -24.05 -13.31
CA ARG A 64 4.19 -22.59 -13.17
C ARG A 64 2.84 -22.31 -12.54
N TRP A 65 1.80 -23.03 -12.93
CA TRP A 65 0.47 -22.94 -12.33
C TRP A 65 0.45 -23.40 -10.87
N ALA A 66 1.03 -24.56 -10.56
CA ALA A 66 1.14 -25.09 -9.21
C ALA A 66 1.91 -24.13 -8.28
N MET A 67 3.02 -23.56 -8.79
CA MET A 67 3.79 -22.54 -8.08
C MET A 67 2.96 -21.27 -7.85
N ALA A 68 2.27 -20.76 -8.88
CA ALA A 68 1.39 -19.60 -8.75
C ALA A 68 0.27 -19.83 -7.73
N LYS A 69 -0.31 -21.03 -7.70
CA LYS A 69 -1.31 -21.43 -6.70
C LYS A 69 -0.71 -21.47 -5.28
N SER A 70 0.53 -21.93 -5.13
CA SER A 70 1.25 -21.91 -3.85
C SER A 70 1.51 -20.49 -3.38
N VAL A 71 2.09 -19.64 -4.23
CA VAL A 71 2.35 -18.22 -3.96
C VAL A 71 1.05 -17.49 -3.62
N ARG A 72 -0.03 -17.73 -4.36
CA ARG A 72 -1.35 -17.16 -4.04
C ARG A 72 -1.81 -17.49 -2.62
N ARG A 73 -1.65 -18.74 -2.18
CA ARG A 73 -2.01 -19.15 -0.81
C ARG A 73 -1.14 -18.46 0.24
N GLU A 74 0.15 -18.31 -0.03
CA GLU A 74 1.11 -17.61 0.82
C GLU A 74 0.76 -16.13 0.97
N ILE A 75 0.53 -15.40 -0.13
CA ILE A 75 0.12 -13.99 -0.11
C ILE A 75 -1.19 -13.82 0.69
N LEU A 76 -2.19 -14.66 0.44
CA LEU A 76 -3.44 -14.62 1.19
C LEU A 76 -3.24 -14.91 2.69
N HIS A 77 -2.28 -15.75 3.06
CA HIS A 77 -1.92 -15.99 4.45
C HIS A 77 -1.29 -14.74 5.08
N LEU A 78 -0.35 -14.10 4.40
CA LEU A 78 0.29 -12.88 4.87
C LEU A 78 -0.71 -11.74 5.08
N GLU A 79 -1.67 -11.57 4.17
CA GLU A 79 -2.77 -10.59 4.33
C GLU A 79 -3.60 -10.87 5.60
N ARG A 80 -3.93 -12.15 5.86
CA ARG A 80 -4.66 -12.52 7.09
C ARG A 80 -3.85 -12.23 8.35
N GLU A 81 -2.54 -12.51 8.35
CA GLU A 81 -1.66 -12.21 9.48
C GLU A 81 -1.56 -10.70 9.73
N GLN A 82 -1.47 -9.89 8.68
CA GLN A 82 -1.48 -8.44 8.81
C GLN A 82 -2.79 -7.93 9.40
N VAL A 83 -3.95 -8.41 8.90
CA VAL A 83 -5.27 -8.07 9.45
C VAL A 83 -5.36 -8.42 10.94
N ARG A 84 -4.88 -9.61 11.33
CA ARG A 84 -4.83 -10.04 12.74
C ARG A 84 -3.95 -9.12 13.58
N ALA A 85 -2.77 -8.74 13.10
CA ALA A 85 -1.87 -7.84 13.81
C ALA A 85 -2.49 -6.44 14.00
N ILE A 86 -3.11 -5.87 12.95
CA ILE A 86 -3.81 -4.58 13.03
C ILE A 86 -4.93 -4.63 14.06
N ASN A 87 -5.76 -5.68 14.04
CA ASN A 87 -6.88 -5.84 14.98
C ASN A 87 -6.44 -6.05 16.44
N ARG A 88 -5.22 -6.57 16.67
CA ARG A 88 -4.61 -6.64 18.00
C ARG A 88 -3.92 -5.34 18.43
N GLY A 89 -3.85 -4.33 17.56
CA GLY A 89 -3.05 -3.13 17.79
C GLY A 89 -1.53 -3.39 17.77
N ASP A 90 -1.08 -4.55 17.28
CA ASP A 90 0.33 -4.92 17.20
C ASP A 90 0.95 -4.33 15.92
N VAL A 91 1.30 -3.03 16.01
CA VAL A 91 1.92 -2.28 14.91
C VAL A 91 3.25 -2.91 14.49
N ARG A 92 4.01 -3.48 15.43
CA ARG A 92 5.32 -4.09 15.10
C ARG A 92 5.13 -5.28 14.18
N SER A 93 4.20 -6.19 14.49
CA SER A 93 3.92 -7.33 13.63
C SER A 93 3.26 -6.94 12.32
N ALA A 94 2.37 -5.94 12.33
CA ALA A 94 1.75 -5.43 11.10
C ALA A 94 2.79 -4.88 10.10
N LEU A 95 3.84 -4.24 10.60
CA LEU A 95 4.91 -3.67 9.77
C LEU A 95 5.88 -4.72 9.19
N LYS A 96 5.93 -5.95 9.71
CA LYS A 96 6.84 -7.00 9.20
C LYS A 96 6.58 -7.39 7.74
N LEU A 97 5.34 -7.18 7.29
CA LEU A 97 4.92 -7.47 5.93
C LEU A 97 5.51 -6.50 4.90
N PHE A 98 5.92 -5.31 5.33
CA PHE A 98 6.32 -4.23 4.43
C PHE A 98 7.84 -4.20 4.22
N ASP A 99 8.23 -3.82 3.00
CA ASP A 99 9.61 -3.55 2.65
C ASP A 99 10.15 -2.29 3.37
N ARG A 100 11.45 -2.23 3.62
CA ARG A 100 12.10 -1.06 4.25
C ARG A 100 11.95 0.22 3.41
N GLY A 101 12.04 0.09 2.08
CA GLY A 101 11.88 1.15 1.09
C GLY A 101 10.43 1.39 0.65
N PHE A 102 9.45 0.83 1.36
CA PHE A 102 8.02 0.93 1.06
C PHE A 102 7.56 2.33 0.66
N VAL A 103 6.67 2.40 -0.33
CA VAL A 103 5.97 3.64 -0.73
C VAL A 103 4.48 3.38 -0.83
N GLY A 104 3.63 4.28 -0.36
CA GLY A 104 2.19 4.05 -0.46
C GLY A 104 1.29 5.27 -0.37
N PHE A 105 0.00 5.04 -0.56
CA PHE A 105 -1.06 6.02 -0.40
C PHE A 105 -2.15 5.49 0.52
N SER A 106 -2.51 6.28 1.53
CA SER A 106 -3.59 5.94 2.45
C SER A 106 -4.91 6.58 2.05
N SER A 107 -6.02 6.03 2.52
CA SER A 107 -7.36 6.55 2.22
C SER A 107 -7.73 7.85 2.96
N THR A 108 -6.89 8.35 3.88
CA THR A 108 -7.17 9.59 4.64
C THR A 108 -6.12 10.68 4.48
N LYS A 109 -4.90 10.34 4.06
CA LYS A 109 -3.85 11.32 3.73
C LYS A 109 -3.63 11.34 2.23
N HIS A 110 -3.75 12.53 1.64
CA HIS A 110 -3.51 12.76 0.21
C HIS A 110 -2.02 12.73 -0.18
N HIS A 111 -1.11 12.64 0.79
CA HIS A 111 0.32 12.62 0.54
C HIS A 111 0.88 11.20 0.52
N ARG A 112 1.89 11.02 -0.32
CA ARG A 112 2.68 9.78 -0.41
C ARG A 112 3.37 9.48 0.92
N ILE A 113 3.24 8.24 1.38
CA ILE A 113 3.97 7.69 2.52
C ILE A 113 5.26 7.07 1.98
N ARG A 114 6.40 7.35 2.62
CA ARG A 114 7.71 6.78 2.25
C ARG A 114 8.39 6.18 3.48
N GLY A 115 8.78 4.92 3.37
CA GLY A 115 9.48 4.15 4.40
C GLY A 115 8.59 3.70 5.57
N LEU A 116 9.09 2.70 6.31
CA LEU A 116 8.38 2.10 7.44
C LEU A 116 8.09 3.09 8.58
N GLY A 117 8.94 4.10 8.78
CA GLY A 117 8.74 5.10 9.84
C GLY A 117 7.49 5.96 9.60
N ALA A 118 7.25 6.38 8.37
CA ALA A 118 6.05 7.15 8.01
C ALA A 118 4.79 6.26 8.02
N LEU A 119 4.92 5.00 7.61
CA LEU A 119 3.84 4.01 7.67
C LEU A 119 3.45 3.70 9.12
N ARG A 120 4.42 3.48 10.01
CA ARG A 120 4.21 3.30 11.46
C ARG A 120 3.34 4.42 12.05
N LYS A 121 3.74 5.67 11.82
CA LYS A 121 2.99 6.86 12.28
C LYS A 121 1.55 6.87 11.77
N THR A 122 1.30 6.29 10.59
CA THR A 122 -0.03 6.20 10.00
C THR A 122 -0.88 5.13 10.70
N PHE A 123 -0.33 3.95 10.99
CA PHE A 123 -1.01 2.93 11.80
C PHE A 123 -1.33 3.43 13.22
N GLU A 124 -0.35 4.01 13.90
CA GLU A 124 -0.51 4.57 15.25
C GLU A 124 -1.57 5.66 15.29
N TYR A 125 -1.62 6.54 14.27
CA TYR A 125 -2.64 7.56 14.15
C TYR A 125 -4.06 6.99 14.09
N TYR A 126 -4.27 5.93 13.30
CA TYR A 126 -5.59 5.30 13.19
C TYR A 126 -5.97 4.56 14.48
N LEU A 127 -5.05 3.80 15.05
CA LEU A 127 -5.29 3.03 16.28
C LEU A 127 -5.56 3.95 17.49
N LYS A 128 -4.85 5.08 17.60
CA LYS A 128 -5.09 6.08 18.66
C LYS A 128 -6.48 6.72 18.54
N ARG A 129 -6.96 6.96 17.32
CA ARG A 129 -8.28 7.56 17.07
C ARG A 129 -9.43 6.57 17.21
N ALA A 130 -9.15 5.27 17.05
CA ALA A 130 -10.13 4.21 17.11
C ALA A 130 -9.56 3.00 17.86
N PRO A 131 -9.43 3.05 19.20
CA PRO A 131 -8.84 1.97 19.99
C PRO A 131 -9.66 0.67 19.96
N LYS A 132 -10.91 0.73 19.49
CA LYS A 132 -11.79 -0.43 19.25
C LYS A 132 -12.08 -0.61 17.76
N LEU A 133 -11.12 -0.32 16.87
CA LEU A 133 -11.33 -0.59 15.44
C LEU A 133 -11.39 -2.09 15.19
N ALA A 134 -12.28 -2.49 14.28
CA ALA A 134 -12.21 -3.80 13.64
C ALA A 134 -11.97 -3.59 12.14
N TYR A 135 -10.81 -4.04 11.67
CA TYR A 135 -10.39 -4.05 10.28
C TYR A 135 -10.69 -5.40 9.63
N HIS A 136 -11.28 -5.36 8.44
CA HIS A 136 -11.63 -6.55 7.67
C HIS A 136 -11.24 -6.36 6.21
N ILE A 137 -10.79 -7.45 5.57
CA ILE A 137 -10.66 -7.55 4.12
C ILE A 137 -11.72 -8.52 3.58
N GLU A 138 -12.32 -8.17 2.44
CA GLU A 138 -13.37 -8.93 1.76
C GLU A 138 -12.92 -9.19 0.31
N GLN A 139 -13.19 -10.40 -0.20
CA GLN A 139 -12.92 -10.83 -1.58
C GLN A 139 -11.48 -10.57 -2.07
N PRO A 140 -10.44 -11.07 -1.36
CA PRO A 140 -9.08 -10.88 -1.83
C PRO A 140 -8.81 -11.66 -3.12
N HIS A 141 -8.32 -10.95 -4.13
CA HIS A 141 -7.86 -11.50 -5.38
C HIS A 141 -6.35 -11.28 -5.53
N VAL A 142 -5.62 -12.30 -5.94
CA VAL A 142 -4.15 -12.26 -6.09
C VAL A 142 -3.79 -12.66 -7.51
N SER A 143 -3.06 -11.77 -8.20
CA SER A 143 -2.39 -12.06 -9.46
C SER A 143 -0.89 -12.22 -9.21
N VAL A 144 -0.26 -13.22 -9.85
CA VAL A 144 1.17 -13.54 -9.66
C VAL A 144 1.87 -13.47 -11.01
N SER A 145 2.99 -12.75 -11.07
CA SER A 145 3.84 -12.66 -12.25
C SER A 145 5.31 -12.67 -11.84
N GLY A 146 5.98 -13.80 -12.06
CA GLY A 146 7.39 -13.99 -11.70
C GLY A 146 7.65 -13.72 -10.21
N GLY A 147 8.56 -12.77 -9.93
CA GLY A 147 8.91 -12.34 -8.57
C GLY A 147 7.99 -11.27 -7.97
N THR A 148 6.84 -11.00 -8.59
CA THR A 148 5.86 -10.00 -8.14
C THR A 148 4.49 -10.62 -7.96
N ALA A 149 3.74 -10.16 -6.96
CA ALA A 149 2.34 -10.48 -6.79
C ALA A 149 1.54 -9.21 -6.48
N VAL A 150 0.30 -9.13 -6.96
CA VAL A 150 -0.61 -8.01 -6.70
C VAL A 150 -1.84 -8.56 -6.01
N ALA A 151 -2.06 -8.15 -4.76
CA ALA A 151 -3.29 -8.42 -4.04
C ALA A 151 -4.23 -7.21 -4.15
N THR A 152 -5.47 -7.46 -4.51
CA THR A 152 -6.56 -6.47 -4.54
C THR A 152 -7.69 -6.98 -3.67
N PHE A 153 -8.32 -6.10 -2.91
CA PHE A 153 -9.37 -6.49 -1.98
C PHE A 153 -10.24 -5.29 -1.62
N TYR A 154 -11.44 -5.57 -1.12
CA TYR A 154 -12.23 -4.57 -0.41
C TYR A 154 -11.82 -4.55 1.04
N TRP A 155 -11.73 -3.37 1.64
CA TRP A 155 -11.48 -3.22 3.07
C TRP A 155 -12.62 -2.53 3.76
N SER A 156 -12.77 -2.81 5.05
CA SER A 156 -13.65 -2.04 5.92
C SER A 156 -13.06 -1.85 7.31
N VAL A 157 -13.38 -0.71 7.92
CA VAL A 157 -13.11 -0.44 9.33
C VAL A 157 -14.41 -0.12 10.04
N GLN A 158 -14.68 -0.82 11.13
CA GLN A 158 -15.76 -0.49 12.05
C GLN A 158 -15.20 0.40 13.16
N LEU A 159 -15.70 1.62 13.26
CA LEU A 159 -15.30 2.57 14.30
C LEU A 159 -16.32 2.53 15.44
N GLY A 160 -15.84 2.09 16.62
CA GLY A 160 -16.58 2.11 17.87
C GLY A 160 -17.68 1.05 17.99
N ARG A 161 -17.74 0.37 19.14
CA ARG A 161 -19.01 0.05 19.78
C ARG A 161 -19.22 1.15 20.81
N GLY A 162 -20.26 1.96 20.68
CA GLY A 162 -20.54 3.04 21.64
C GLY A 162 -20.49 2.51 23.09
N ARG A 163 -20.08 3.34 24.05
CA ARG A 163 -20.26 3.01 25.47
C ARG A 163 -21.78 2.88 25.71
N PRO A 164 -22.26 1.81 26.36
CA PRO A 164 -23.64 1.79 26.85
C PRO A 164 -23.87 3.02 27.75
N GLY A 165 -24.91 3.81 27.49
CA GLY A 165 -25.35 4.87 28.39
C GLY A 165 -24.84 6.31 28.14
N ARG A 166 -24.01 6.59 27.11
CA ARG A 166 -23.81 7.97 26.62
C ARG A 166 -24.04 8.01 25.12
N THR A 167 -25.00 8.84 24.70
CA THR A 167 -25.38 9.21 23.32
C THR A 167 -24.97 8.22 22.23
N LYS A 168 -25.96 7.53 21.64
CA LYS A 168 -25.88 6.58 20.50
C LYS A 168 -24.89 7.01 19.40
N GLN A 169 -23.59 6.87 19.60
CA GLN A 169 -22.61 7.01 18.54
C GLN A 169 -22.69 5.71 17.74
N LYS A 170 -23.52 5.75 16.69
CA LYS A 170 -23.75 4.62 15.79
C LYS A 170 -22.40 4.13 15.28
N ALA A 171 -22.14 2.83 15.43
CA ALA A 171 -20.95 2.20 14.87
C ALA A 171 -20.84 2.59 13.39
N ARG A 172 -19.74 3.25 13.02
CA ARG A 172 -19.55 3.73 11.65
C ARG A 172 -18.67 2.74 10.90
N LYS A 173 -19.25 2.01 9.94
CA LYS A 173 -18.48 1.17 9.00
C LYS A 173 -18.03 2.06 7.84
N ILE A 174 -16.72 2.22 7.68
CA ILE A 174 -16.11 2.85 6.50
C ILE A 174 -15.62 1.71 5.60
N ARG A 175 -15.79 1.85 4.28
CA ARG A 175 -15.35 0.86 3.29
C ARG A 175 -14.47 1.50 2.22
N GLY A 176 -13.69 0.67 1.55
CA GLY A 176 -12.87 1.10 0.44
C GLY A 176 -12.24 -0.06 -0.32
N ARG A 177 -11.30 0.29 -1.19
CA ARG A 177 -10.51 -0.65 -1.99
C ARG A 177 -9.04 -0.55 -1.59
N GLY A 178 -8.39 -1.69 -1.54
CA GLY A 178 -6.99 -1.83 -1.19
C GLY A 178 -6.23 -2.54 -2.30
N THR A 179 -4.98 -2.15 -2.49
CA THR A 179 -4.04 -2.82 -3.36
C THR A 179 -2.72 -2.93 -2.63
N HIS A 180 -2.17 -4.14 -2.56
CA HIS A 180 -0.82 -4.41 -2.11
C HIS A 180 -0.02 -5.00 -3.27
N VAL A 181 1.12 -4.40 -3.56
CA VAL A 181 2.11 -4.93 -4.50
C VAL A 181 3.22 -5.57 -3.68
N PHE A 182 3.42 -6.85 -3.92
CA PHE A 182 4.44 -7.67 -3.30
C PHE A 182 5.60 -7.87 -4.25
N ALA A 183 6.82 -7.76 -3.73
CA ALA A 183 8.03 -8.24 -4.38
C ALA A 183 8.64 -9.37 -3.55
N ARG A 184 9.19 -10.36 -4.24
CA ARG A 184 9.93 -11.44 -3.61
C ARG A 184 11.33 -10.96 -3.26
N GLN A 185 11.71 -11.10 -2.00
CA GLN A 185 13.04 -10.79 -1.47
C GLN A 185 13.64 -12.06 -0.86
N GLY A 186 14.44 -12.76 -1.65
CA GLY A 186 14.93 -14.09 -1.30
C GLY A 186 13.77 -15.08 -1.10
N LYS A 187 13.61 -15.55 0.15
CA LYS A 187 12.54 -16.49 0.54
C LYS A 187 11.29 -15.81 1.08
N GLU A 188 11.29 -14.49 1.22
CA GLU A 188 10.16 -13.74 1.80
C GLU A 188 9.43 -12.91 0.74
N TRP A 189 8.14 -12.68 0.95
CA TRP A 189 7.36 -11.70 0.22
C TRP A 189 7.16 -10.45 1.06
N LYS A 190 7.44 -9.29 0.47
CA LYS A 190 7.25 -7.98 1.12
C LYS A 190 6.36 -7.08 0.29
N VAL A 191 5.47 -6.35 0.96
CA VAL A 191 4.72 -5.25 0.35
C VAL A 191 5.67 -4.10 0.09
N VAL A 192 5.94 -3.85 -1.20
CA VAL A 192 6.74 -2.71 -1.66
C VAL A 192 5.88 -1.49 -1.93
N HIS A 193 4.60 -1.70 -2.24
CA HIS A 193 3.65 -0.62 -2.47
C HIS A 193 2.25 -0.93 -1.94
N GLU A 194 1.60 0.08 -1.36
CA GLU A 194 0.16 0.02 -1.05
C GLU A 194 -0.60 1.20 -1.65
N HIS A 195 -1.86 0.95 -1.98
CA HIS A 195 -2.80 2.01 -2.30
C HIS A 195 -4.16 1.71 -1.66
N PHE A 196 -4.65 2.65 -0.85
CA PHE A 196 -5.99 2.60 -0.28
C PHE A 196 -6.84 3.77 -0.76
N SER A 197 -8.00 3.46 -1.36
CA SER A 197 -9.03 4.44 -1.66
C SER A 197 -10.26 4.19 -0.81
N ARG A 198 -10.94 5.26 -0.38
CA ARG A 198 -12.26 5.15 0.25
C ARG A 198 -13.31 4.99 -0.84
N ALA A 199 -14.26 4.08 -0.66
CA ALA A 199 -15.43 4.04 -1.53
C ALA A 199 -16.39 5.13 -1.04
N SER A 200 -16.70 6.11 -1.89
CA SER A 200 -17.86 6.96 -1.67
C SER A 200 -19.13 6.17 -1.99
N ARG A 201 -20.21 6.51 -1.28
CA ARG A 201 -21.55 6.23 -1.79
C ARG A 201 -21.88 7.27 -2.85
#